data_AF-A0A9X1WUH8-F1
#
_entry.id   AF-A0A9X1WUH8-F1
#
_cell.length_a   1.000
_cell.length_b   1.000
_cell.length_c   1.000
_cell.angle_alpha   90.00
_cell.angle_beta   90.00
_cell.angle_gamma   90.00
#
_symmetry.space_group_name_H-M   'P 1'
#
loop_
_entity.id
_entity.type
_entity.pdbx_description
1 polymer ?
#
loop_
_entity_poly.entity_id
_entity_poly.type
_entity_poly.pdbx_seq_one_letter_code
_entity_poly.pdbx_strand_id
1 'polypeptide(L)' 'MAEKTKHYYVTNAFIDKETGETILAGSIFEADEEHAERLEAADVIGKEATKAEIDAAKEAAAQDPDGGKDAGNS' A
#
# COMPACT_ATOMS: atom_id res chain seq x y z
N MET A 1 11.78 16.98 12.57
CA MET A 1 11.90 15.67 13.25
C MET A 1 11.84 14.63 12.14
N ALA A 2 12.69 13.61 12.12
CA ALA A 2 12.56 12.58 11.09
C ALA A 2 11.26 11.83 11.39
N GLU A 3 10.24 12.04 10.57
CA GLU A 3 8.97 11.34 10.67
C GLU A 3 9.25 9.85 10.59
N LYS A 4 8.99 9.13 11.68
CA LYS A 4 9.19 7.69 11.74
C LYS A 4 8.02 7.04 11.04
N THR A 5 8.10 6.93 9.72
CA THR A 5 7.11 6.17 8.96
C THR A 5 7.31 4.67 9.18
N LYS A 6 6.20 3.96 9.16
CA LYS A 6 6.11 2.50 9.30
C LYS A 6 5.30 1.96 8.13
N HIS A 7 5.50 0.68 7.85
CA HIS A 7 4.83 0.01 6.75
C HIS A 7 3.73 -0.89 7.31
N TYR A 8 2.54 -0.85 6.73
CA TYR A 8 1.38 -1.60 7.20
C TYR A 8 0.73 -2.37 6.06
N TYR A 9 0.12 -3.50 6.40
CA TYR A 9 -0.72 -4.24 5.47
C TYR A 9 -2.05 -3.55 5.26
N VAL A 10 -2.38 -3.29 4.00
CA VAL A 10 -3.70 -2.76 3.63
C VAL A 10 -4.69 -3.90 3.65
N THR A 11 -5.70 -3.81 4.50
CA THR A 11 -6.75 -4.84 4.65
C THR A 11 -7.94 -4.54 3.76
N ASN A 12 -8.27 -3.27 3.57
CA ASN A 12 -9.35 -2.81 2.71
C ASN A 12 -8.87 -1.71 1.78
N ALA A 13 -9.35 -1.72 0.53
CA ALA A 13 -8.98 -0.70 -0.43
C ALA A 13 -9.47 0.68 0.02
N PHE A 14 -8.62 1.70 -0.10
CA PHE A 14 -8.95 3.08 0.26
C PHE A 14 -8.33 4.06 -0.71
N ILE A 15 -8.87 5.28 -0.74
CA ILE A 15 -8.29 6.38 -1.52
C ILE A 15 -7.38 7.15 -0.59
N ASP A 16 -6.09 7.16 -0.89
CA ASP A 16 -5.15 8.00 -0.19
C ASP A 16 -5.43 9.47 -0.54
N LYS A 17 -5.62 10.32 0.47
CA LYS A 17 -6.01 11.72 0.25
C LYS A 17 -4.83 12.60 -0.15
N GLU A 18 -3.61 12.15 0.08
CA GLU A 18 -2.41 12.92 -0.23
C GLU A 18 -2.04 12.78 -1.71
N THR A 19 -2.06 11.56 -2.21
CA THR A 19 -1.76 11.23 -3.62
C THR A 19 -3.00 11.20 -4.52
N GLY A 20 -4.18 10.94 -3.95
CA GLY A 20 -5.40 10.67 -4.71
C GLY A 20 -5.46 9.27 -5.31
N GLU A 21 -4.48 8.40 -4.99
CA GLU A 21 -4.39 7.04 -5.53
C GLU A 21 -5.28 6.08 -4.75
N THR A 22 -5.81 5.07 -5.45
CA THR A 22 -6.53 3.98 -4.80
C THR A 22 -5.51 2.92 -4.37
N ILE A 23 -5.34 2.77 -3.06
CA ILE A 23 -4.51 1.73 -2.48
C ILE A 23 -5.37 0.48 -2.32
N LEU A 24 -4.92 -0.65 -2.89
CA LEU A 24 -5.66 -1.90 -2.89
C LEU A 24 -5.36 -2.73 -1.64
N ALA A 25 -6.35 -3.54 -1.25
CA ALA A 25 -6.14 -4.55 -0.20
C ALA A 25 -5.04 -5.54 -0.62
N GLY A 26 -4.19 -5.91 0.33
CA GLY A 26 -3.02 -6.77 0.12
C GLY A 26 -1.73 -6.02 -0.21
N SER A 27 -1.81 -4.72 -0.53
CA SER A 27 -0.63 -3.86 -0.68
C SER A 27 0.00 -3.52 0.67
N ILE A 28 1.24 -3.01 0.63
CA ILE A 28 1.92 -2.43 1.79
C ILE A 28 1.91 -0.92 1.63
N PHE A 29 1.44 -0.21 2.65
CA PHE A 29 1.37 1.25 2.68
C PHE A 29 2.32 1.81 3.74
N GLU A 30 3.06 2.87 3.39
CA GLU A 30 3.91 3.61 4.31
C GLU A 30 3.12 4.77 4.93
N ALA A 31 3.06 4.82 6.26
CA ALA A 31 2.36 5.88 6.99
C ALA A 31 3.15 6.27 8.25
N ASP A 32 3.07 7.54 8.64
CA ASP A 32 3.45 8.00 9.98
C ASP A 32 2.45 7.55 11.05
N GLU A 33 2.79 7.76 12.33
CA GLU A 33 1.99 7.27 13.45
C GLU A 33 0.58 7.90 13.50
N GLU A 34 0.45 9.21 13.27
CA GLU A 34 -0.86 9.87 13.25
C GLU A 34 -1.73 9.40 12.09
N HIS A 35 -1.14 9.21 10.91
CA HIS A 35 -1.86 8.72 9.75
C HIS A 35 -2.27 7.25 9.92
N ALA A 36 -1.37 6.42 10.47
CA ALA A 36 -1.64 5.02 10.78
C ALA A 36 -2.79 4.87 11.77
N GLU A 37 -2.85 5.65 12.85
CA GLU A 37 -3.95 5.60 13.82
C GLU A 37 -5.32 5.87 13.17
N ARG A 38 -5.39 6.80 12.22
CA ARG A 38 -6.63 7.12 11.49
C ARG A 38 -7.03 6.01 10.54
N LEU A 39 -6.06 5.42 9.84
CA LEU A 39 -6.28 4.31 8.91
C LEU A 39 -6.65 3.01 9.66
N GLU A 40 -6.06 2.77 10.82
CA GLU A 40 -6.39 1.63 11.70
C GLU A 40 -7.80 1.81 12.27
N ALA A 41 -8.16 3.02 12.73
CA ALA A 41 -9.52 3.33 13.18
C ALA A 41 -10.58 3.20 12.06
N ALA A 42 -10.17 3.35 10.79
CA ALA A 42 -11.00 3.13 9.62
C ALA A 42 -11.01 1.68 9.12
N ASP A 43 -10.27 0.77 9.77
CA ASP A 43 -10.13 -0.65 9.41
C ASP A 43 -9.58 -0.87 7.99
N VAL A 44 -8.77 0.07 7.47
CA VAL A 44 -8.18 -0.03 6.12
C VAL A 44 -6.74 -0.54 6.12
N ILE A 45 -6.07 -0.46 7.27
CA ILE A 45 -4.77 -1.09 7.50
C ILE A 45 -4.84 -2.07 8.68
N GLY A 46 -3.94 -3.04 8.68
CA GLY A 46 -3.77 -4.02 9.74
C GLY A 46 -2.39 -3.96 10.37
N LYS A 47 -1.79 -5.13 10.60
CA LYS A 47 -0.48 -5.25 11.26
C LYS A 47 0.65 -4.54 10.51
N GLU A 48 1.65 -4.08 11.26
CA GLU A 48 2.92 -3.59 10.73
C GLU A 48 3.60 -4.70 9.92
N ALA A 49 4.06 -4.37 8.71
CA ALA A 49 4.76 -5.26 7.82
C ALA A 49 6.23 -5.41 8.26
N THR A 50 6.73 -6.64 8.22
CA THR A 50 8.14 -6.93 8.49
C THR A 50 9.02 -6.51 7.33
N LYS A 51 10.33 -6.35 7.59
CA LYS A 51 11.30 -5.98 6.54
C LYS A 51 11.31 -6.96 5.36
N ALA A 52 11.12 -8.25 5.61
CA ALA A 52 11.05 -9.26 4.54
C ALA A 52 9.79 -9.11 3.68
N GLU A 53 8.66 -8.77 4.29
CA GLU A 53 7.40 -8.53 3.60
C GLU A 53 7.47 -7.24 2.74
N ILE A 54 8.12 -6.19 3.24
CA ILE A 54 8.39 -4.96 2.49
C ILE A 54 9.26 -5.24 1.26
N ASP A 55 10.32 -6.04 1.43
CA ASP A 55 11.23 -6.40 0.33
C ASP A 55 10.49 -7.19 -0.75
N ALA A 56 9.70 -8.19 -0.36
CA ALA A 56 8.89 -8.99 -1.27
C ALA A 56 7.84 -8.14 -2.02
N ALA A 57 7.22 -7.17 -1.36
CA ALA A 57 6.27 -6.27 -2.02
C ALA A 57 6.95 -5.32 -3.01
N LYS A 58 8.18 -4.87 -2.72
CA LYS A 58 8.99 -4.08 -3.67
C LYS A 58 9.41 -4.91 -4.88
N GLU A 59 9.78 -6.17 -4.67
CA GLU A 59 10.07 -7.10 -5.77
C GLU A 59 8.82 -7.37 -6.62
N ALA A 60 7.66 -7.58 -6.00
CA ALA A 60 6.40 -7.76 -6.72
C ALA A 60 6.01 -6.51 -7.52
N ALA A 61 6.12 -5.32 -6.95
CA ALA A 61 5.87 -4.06 -7.65
C ALA A 61 6.86 -3.83 -8.82
N ALA A 62 8.10 -4.32 -8.71
CA ALA A 62 9.07 -4.29 -9.80
C ALA A 62 8.79 -5.32 -10.91
N GLN A 63 8.00 -6.36 -10.62
CA GLN A 63 7.62 -7.43 -11.55
C GLN A 63 6.28 -7.18 -12.26
N ASP A 64 5.59 -6.09 -11.96
CA ASP A 64 4.47 -5.54 -12.76
C ASP A 64 4.93 -4.35 -13.63
N PRO A 65 5.75 -4.55 -14.69
CA PRO A 65 5.83 -3.58 -15.76
C PRO A 65 4.61 -3.82 -16.66
N ASP A 66 3.51 -3.10 -16.42
CA ASP A 66 2.49 -2.78 -17.44
C ASP A 66 2.29 -3.89 -18.51
N GLY A 67 1.94 -5.11 -18.05
CA GLY A 67 1.83 -6.30 -18.89
C GLY A 67 0.41 -6.53 -19.39
N GLY A 68 -0.39 -5.47 -19.54
CA GLY A 68 -1.84 -5.61 -19.57
C GLY A 68 -2.60 -4.59 -20.40
N LYS A 69 -2.02 -4.02 -21.47
CA LYS A 69 -2.85 -3.49 -22.57
C LYS A 69 -3.21 -4.61 -23.53
N ASP A 70 -3.94 -5.61 -23.03
CA ASP A 70 -4.73 -6.50 -23.87
C ASP A 70 -6.00 -5.72 -24.27
N ALA A 71 -5.89 -4.94 -25.32
CA ALA A 71 -7.04 -4.53 -26.12
C ALA A 71 -7.05 -5.39 -27.38
N GLY A 72 -7.49 -6.64 -27.21
CA GLY A 72 -7.84 -7.52 -28.32
C GLY A 72 -8.98 -6.94 -29.17
N ASN A 73 -8.76 -6.98 -30.48
CA ASN A 73 -9.70 -7.37 -31.54
C ASN A 73 -11.05 -6.63 -31.68
N SER A 74 -11.15 -5.81 -32.74
CA SER A 74 -12.23 -5.86 -33.76
C SER A 74 -11.77 -5.15 -35.04
#